data_AF-A0A2N0ZMZ2-F1
#
_entry.id   AF-A0A2N0ZMZ2-F1
#
_cell.length_a   1.000
_cell.length_b   1.000
_cell.length_c   1.000
_cell.angle_alpha   90.00
_cell.angle_beta   90.00
_cell.angle_gamma   90.00
#
_symmetry.space_group_name_H-M   'P 1'
#
loop_
_entity.id
_entity.type
_entity.pdbx_description
1 polymer ?
#
loop_
_entity_poly.entity_id
_entity_poly.type
_entity_poly.pdbx_seq_one_letter_code
_entity_poly.pdbx_strand_id
1 'polypeptide(L)' 'MFTVKDHSPNLITEWHPTKNGTNTPFNTSYGSDYEAYWICSKIRKYK' A
#
# COMPACT_ATOMS: atom_id res chain seq x y z
N MET A 1 -0.35 11.57 13.77
CA MET A 1 -0.08 11.34 12.34
C MET A 1 -0.98 10.23 11.87
N PHE A 2 -1.66 10.38 10.73
CA PHE A 2 -2.48 9.32 10.14
C PHE A 2 -1.68 8.60 9.06
N THR A 3 -1.75 7.28 9.06
CA THR A 3 -0.98 6.42 8.15
C THR A 3 -1.84 5.95 6.98
N VAL A 4 -1.21 5.34 5.97
CA VAL A 4 -1.92 4.70 4.85
C VAL A 4 -2.98 3.72 5.36
N LYS A 5 -2.68 2.98 6.45
CA LYS A 5 -3.63 2.07 7.11
C LYS A 5 -4.90 2.77 7.60
N ASP A 6 -4.76 3.95 8.21
CA ASP A 6 -5.88 4.64 8.87
C ASP A 6 -6.84 5.27 7.86
N HIS A 7 -6.32 5.76 6.74
CA HIS A 7 -7.12 6.44 5.71
C HIS A 7 -7.57 5.51 4.58
N SER A 8 -6.78 4.47 4.27
CA SER A 8 -6.99 3.61 3.10
C SER A 8 -6.67 2.15 3.42
N PRO A 9 -7.47 1.47 4.26
CA PRO A 9 -7.19 0.10 4.71
C PRO A 9 -7.18 -0.93 3.56
N ASN A 10 -7.90 -0.68 2.47
CA ASN A 10 -7.87 -1.51 1.26
C ASN A 10 -6.51 -1.50 0.54
N LEU A 11 -5.70 -0.45 0.73
CA LEU A 11 -4.36 -0.37 0.14
C LEU A 11 -3.35 -1.26 0.88
N ILE A 12 -3.63 -1.68 2.11
CA ILE A 12 -2.75 -2.59 2.87
C ILE A 12 -2.56 -3.91 2.12
N THR A 13 -3.65 -4.44 1.53
CA THR A 13 -3.59 -5.68 0.74
C THR A 13 -2.91 -5.52 -0.62
N GLU A 14 -2.71 -4.27 -1.06
CA GLU A 14 -2.03 -3.95 -2.30
C GLU A 14 -0.57 -3.55 -2.05
N TRP A 15 -0.08 -3.51 -0.82
CA TRP A 15 1.31 -3.14 -0.54
C TRP A 15 2.29 -4.26 -0.95
N HIS A 16 3.33 -3.93 -1.71
CA HIS A 16 4.33 -4.92 -2.08
C HIS A 16 5.21 -5.30 -0.87
N PRO A 17 5.30 -6.60 -0.49
CA PRO A 17 5.88 -7.01 0.80
C PRO A 17 7.40 -6.80 0.89
N THR A 18 8.12 -6.87 -0.23
CA THR A 18 9.59 -6.80 -0.24
C THR A 18 10.18 -5.57 -0.93
N LYS A 19 9.46 -4.92 -1.86
CA LYS A 19 9.99 -3.80 -2.65
C LYS A 19 10.03 -2.46 -1.91
N ASN A 20 9.23 -2.31 -0.86
CA ASN A 20 9.17 -1.07 -0.07
C ASN A 20 10.17 -1.04 1.09
N GLY A 21 11.04 -2.06 1.21
CA GLY A 21 12.06 -2.13 2.24
C GLY A 21 11.46 -2.11 3.65
N THR A 22 11.85 -1.12 4.46
CA THR A 22 11.33 -0.92 5.82
C THR A 22 10.05 -0.10 5.88
N ASN A 23 9.59 0.45 4.75
CA ASN A 23 8.35 1.22 4.68
C ASN A 23 7.15 0.28 4.56
N THR A 24 6.19 0.51 5.44
CA THR A 24 4.96 -0.26 5.58
C THR A 24 3.76 0.68 5.56
N PRO A 25 2.56 0.16 5.28
CA PRO A 25 1.33 0.95 5.38
C PRO A 25 1.07 1.51 6.79
N PHE A 26 1.75 0.97 7.80
CA PHE A 26 1.64 1.32 9.22
C PHE A 26 2.60 2.43 9.66
N ASN A 27 3.63 2.73 8.87
CA ASN A 27 4.61 3.79 9.16
C ASN A 27 4.68 4.86 8.07
N THR A 28 4.03 4.64 6.92
CA THR A 28 3.92 5.61 5.84
C THR A 28 2.72 6.53 6.11
N SER A 29 2.98 7.84 6.19
CA SER A 29 1.93 8.84 6.37
C SER A 29 1.02 8.91 5.13
N TYR A 30 -0.28 9.04 5.35
CA TYR A 30 -1.21 9.31 4.24
C TYR A 30 -0.89 10.69 3.64
N GLY A 31 -0.68 10.76 2.33
CA GLY A 31 -0.29 11.98 1.62
C GLY A 31 1.20 12.31 1.66
N SER A 32 2.07 11.35 1.99
CA SER A 32 3.52 11.54 1.80
C SER A 32 3.90 11.51 0.31
N ASP A 33 5.02 12.15 -0.02
CA ASP A 33 5.64 12.08 -1.35
C ASP A 33 6.36 10.75 -1.61
N TYR A 34 6.08 9.72 -0.81
CA TYR A 34 6.74 8.41 -0.93
C TYR A 34 6.13 7.59 -2.06
N GLU A 35 6.94 7.30 -3.08
CA GLU A 35 6.56 6.38 -4.15
C GLU A 35 6.65 4.92 -3.67
N ALA A 36 5.48 4.34 -3.37
CA ALA A 36 5.37 2.94 -2.95
C ALA A 36 5.14 1.99 -4.13
N TYR A 37 5.67 0.78 -4.01
CA TYR A 37 5.39 -0.34 -4.90
C TYR A 37 4.11 -1.06 -4.46
N TRP A 38 3.21 -1.26 -5.42
CA TRP A 38 1.92 -1.91 -5.22
C TRP A 38 1.85 -3.26 -5.95
N ILE A 39 1.12 -4.21 -5.37
CA ILE A 39 0.67 -5.45 -6.02
C ILE A 39 -0.76 -5.25 -6.52
N CYS A 40 -1.01 -5.65 -7.77
CA CYS A 40 -2.34 -5.55 -8.35
C CYS A 40 -3.25 -6.60 -7.71
N SER A 41 -4.28 -6.17 -6.98
CA SER A 41 -5.29 -7.05 -6.35
C SER A 41 -6.25 -7.69 -7.36
N LYS A 42 -6.29 -7.21 -8.61
CA LYS A 42 -7.11 -7.81 -9.66
C LYS A 42 -6.52 -9.15 -10.09
N ILE A 43 -7.03 -10.22 -9.48
CA ILE A 43 -7.17 -11.50 -10.18
C ILE A 43 -7.90 -11.17 -11.49
N ARG A 44 -7.23 -11.39 -12.63
CA ARG A 44 -7.82 -11.23 -13.96
C ARG A 44 -9.05 -12.13 -14.06
N LYS A 45 -10.23 -11.60 -13.73
CA LYS A 45 -11.51 -12.18 -14.13
C LYS A 45 -11.67 -11.88 -15.62
N TYR A 46 -11.06 -12.72 -16.45
CA TYR A 46 -11.46 -12.82 -17.84
C TYR A 46 -12.91 -13.33 -17.85
N LYS A 47 -13.79 -12.59 -18.51
CA LYS A 47 -15.14 -13.03 -18.86
C LYS A 47 -15.16 -13.27 -20.36
#